data_AF-A0A1D1XYA9-F1
#
_entry.id   AF-A0A1D1XYA9-F1
#
_cell.length_a   1.000
_cell.length_b   1.000
_cell.length_c   1.000
_cell.angle_alpha   90.00
_cell.angle_beta   90.00
_cell.angle_gamma   90.00
#
_symmetry.space_group_name_H-M   'P 1'
#
loop_
_entity.id
_entity.type
_entity.pdbx_description
1 polymer ?
#
loop_
_entity_poly.entity_id
_entity_poly.type
_entity_poly.pdbx_seq_one_letter_code
_entity_poly.pdbx_strand_id
1 'polypeptide(L)'
;LSLSLSITSMAAESEEQLRLDLEELTRLQGLAKRPRVASLLSSEIRSLGDQLSRAAPAVAPAKAAPAHVATSSPVGQVPTSATAAAPSYVTLGSFGWDQDGDKLKIYVSLEGVEQEKVDAVFKAMSIDVKFHDVRAKNYRCVIPKLNKEIVPEKCKVVVKPSKVIITLHKASKGNWLDLHFKEDRLKPNLDKDKNPMAGIMDLMKNMYEDGDDDMKKTIAKAWTDARSGKAADPLKGYR
;
A
#
# COMPACT_ATOMS: atom_id res chain seq x y z
N LEU A 1 38.72 7.39 -14.37
CA LEU A 1 38.09 8.14 -15.50
C LEU A 1 36.84 7.45 -16.00
N SER A 2 36.89 6.18 -16.44
CA SER A 2 35.70 5.44 -16.95
C SER A 2 34.55 5.30 -15.91
N LEU A 3 34.86 4.91 -14.66
CA LEU A 3 33.84 4.76 -13.61
C LEU A 3 33.13 6.08 -13.23
N SER A 4 33.84 7.20 -13.27
CA SER A 4 33.30 8.50 -12.88
C SER A 4 32.32 9.06 -13.93
N LEU A 5 32.55 8.76 -15.21
CA LEU A 5 31.60 9.11 -16.27
C LEU A 5 30.32 8.26 -16.19
N SER A 6 30.43 6.96 -15.89
CA SER A 6 29.26 6.08 -15.76
C SER A 6 28.35 6.46 -14.59
N ILE A 7 28.92 6.84 -13.44
CA ILE A 7 28.14 7.29 -12.27
C ILE A 7 27.42 8.61 -12.56
N THR A 8 28.07 9.51 -13.31
CA THR A 8 27.47 10.80 -13.69
C THR A 8 26.34 10.61 -14.72
N SER A 9 26.49 9.66 -15.65
CA SER A 9 25.45 9.28 -16.62
C SER A 9 24.19 8.73 -15.93
N MET A 10 24.37 7.80 -14.99
CA MET A 10 23.24 7.19 -14.27
C MET A 10 22.47 8.17 -13.38
N ALA A 11 23.17 9.16 -12.81
CA ALA A 11 22.55 10.22 -12.01
C ALA A 11 21.69 11.15 -12.88
N ALA A 12 22.14 11.46 -14.10
CA ALA A 12 21.38 12.27 -15.05
C ALA A 12 20.12 11.54 -15.56
N GLU A 13 20.23 10.25 -15.85
CA GLU A 13 19.08 9.41 -16.25
C GLU A 13 18.03 9.32 -15.13
N SER A 14 18.47 9.26 -13.87
CA SER A 14 17.57 9.26 -12.70
C SER A 14 16.86 10.62 -12.52
N GLU A 15 17.54 11.74 -12.79
CA GLU A 15 16.96 13.08 -12.73
C GLU A 15 15.92 13.31 -13.84
N GLU A 16 16.19 12.80 -15.04
CA GLU A 16 15.27 12.85 -16.18
C GLU A 16 14.01 12.02 -15.92
N GLN A 17 14.16 10.81 -15.36
CA GLN A 17 13.01 9.99 -14.96
C GLN A 17 12.13 10.68 -13.92
N LEU A 18 12.75 11.32 -12.91
CA LEU A 18 12.02 12.09 -11.89
C LEU A 18 11.26 13.27 -12.49
N ARG A 19 11.79 13.92 -13.54
CA ARG A 19 11.09 14.99 -14.26
C ARG A 19 9.86 14.49 -15.00
N LEU A 20 10.00 13.37 -15.72
CA LEU A 20 8.90 12.74 -16.46
C LEU A 20 7.78 12.32 -15.51
N ASP A 21 8.15 11.71 -14.37
CA ASP A 21 7.20 11.28 -13.34
C ASP A 21 6.43 12.50 -12.74
N LEU A 22 7.12 13.63 -12.52
CA LEU A 22 6.51 14.86 -12.01
C LEU A 22 5.51 15.46 -13.02
N GLU A 23 5.86 15.47 -14.30
CA GLU A 23 4.98 15.92 -15.37
C GLU A 23 3.72 15.04 -15.48
N GLU A 24 3.89 13.72 -15.43
CA GLU A 24 2.76 12.78 -15.46
C GLU A 24 1.84 12.93 -14.26
N LEU A 25 2.39 13.03 -13.04
CA LEU A 25 1.60 13.21 -11.82
C LEU A 25 0.82 14.53 -11.83
N THR A 26 1.41 15.60 -12.37
CA THR A 26 0.74 16.90 -12.54
C THR A 26 -0.44 16.79 -13.50
N ARG A 27 -0.26 16.07 -14.61
CA ARG A 27 -1.35 15.78 -15.56
C ARG A 27 -2.48 14.97 -14.90
N LEU A 28 -2.12 13.93 -14.12
CA LEU A 28 -3.09 13.10 -13.40
C LEU A 28 -3.84 13.87 -12.31
N GLN A 29 -3.19 14.80 -11.63
CA GLN A 29 -3.83 15.68 -10.65
C GLN A 29 -4.93 16.52 -11.29
N GLY A 30 -4.70 17.05 -12.50
CA GLY A 30 -5.71 17.81 -13.26
C GLY A 30 -6.94 16.99 -13.65
N LEU A 31 -6.80 15.67 -13.76
CA LEU A 31 -7.90 14.74 -14.06
C LEU A 31 -8.64 14.24 -12.82
N ALA A 32 -8.08 14.46 -11.62
CA ALA A 32 -8.61 13.91 -10.38
C ALA A 32 -9.84 14.68 -9.88
N LYS A 33 -11.02 14.05 -9.94
CA LYS A 33 -12.30 14.62 -9.46
C LYS A 33 -12.54 14.43 -7.96
N ARG A 34 -11.83 13.51 -7.31
CA ARG A 34 -12.01 13.19 -5.89
C ARG A 34 -10.97 13.93 -5.03
N PRO A 35 -11.38 14.64 -3.97
CA PRO A 35 -10.48 15.48 -3.18
C PRO A 35 -9.38 14.68 -2.46
N ARG A 36 -9.69 13.47 -1.99
CA ARG A 36 -8.68 12.57 -1.40
C ARG A 36 -7.59 12.17 -2.40
N VAL A 37 -7.96 11.95 -3.66
CA VAL A 37 -7.02 11.55 -4.73
C VAL A 37 -6.17 12.75 -5.15
N ALA A 38 -6.79 13.92 -5.30
CA ALA A 38 -6.07 15.16 -5.60
C ALA A 38 -5.04 15.53 -4.50
N SER A 39 -5.42 15.35 -3.22
CA SER A 39 -4.51 15.56 -2.09
C SER A 39 -3.33 14.60 -2.11
N LEU A 40 -3.55 13.31 -2.41
CA LEU A 40 -2.49 12.32 -2.49
C LEU A 40 -1.51 12.63 -3.63
N LEU A 41 -2.02 12.96 -4.82
CA LEU A 41 -1.21 13.36 -5.97
C LEU A 41 -0.42 14.64 -5.66
N SER A 42 -1.03 15.63 -4.99
CA SER A 42 -0.36 16.88 -4.60
C SER A 42 0.80 16.67 -3.63
N SER A 43 0.67 15.72 -2.70
CA SER A 43 1.77 15.40 -1.78
C SER A 43 2.92 14.71 -2.48
N GLU A 44 2.64 13.85 -3.46
CA GLU A 44 3.67 13.14 -4.22
C GLU A 44 4.41 14.08 -5.18
N ILE A 45 3.68 14.97 -5.87
CA ILE A 45 4.27 16.03 -6.71
C ILE A 45 5.24 16.89 -5.89
N ARG A 46 4.86 17.28 -4.67
CA ARG A 46 5.74 18.04 -3.77
C ARG A 46 6.98 17.23 -3.37
N SER A 47 6.79 15.97 -3.01
CA SER A 47 7.88 15.06 -2.61
C SER A 47 8.91 14.88 -3.74
N LEU A 48 8.47 14.74 -4.99
CA LEU A 48 9.35 14.63 -6.16
C LEU A 48 10.01 15.97 -6.52
N GLY A 49 9.28 17.08 -6.41
CA GLY A 49 9.85 18.43 -6.60
C GLY A 49 10.97 18.73 -5.61
N ASP A 50 10.80 18.35 -4.34
CA ASP A 50 11.84 18.49 -3.31
C ASP A 50 13.07 17.62 -3.61
N GLN A 51 12.87 16.39 -4.10
CA GLN A 51 13.95 15.48 -4.50
C GLN A 51 14.74 16.03 -5.71
N LEU A 52 14.04 16.58 -6.69
CA LEU A 52 14.64 17.18 -7.88
C LEU A 52 15.42 18.46 -7.55
N SER A 53 14.87 19.31 -6.66
CA SER A 53 15.55 20.53 -6.20
C SER A 53 16.83 20.24 -5.40
N ARG A 54 16.87 19.11 -4.69
CA ARG A 54 18.04 18.67 -3.90
C ARG A 54 19.11 18.00 -4.75
N ALA A 55 18.76 17.51 -5.94
CA ALA A 55 19.70 16.94 -6.92
C ALA A 55 20.47 18.04 -7.70
N ALA A 56 19.95 19.27 -7.78
CA ALA A 56 20.66 20.39 -8.36
C ALA A 56 21.76 20.93 -7.40
N PRO A 57 22.98 21.24 -7.88
CA PRO A 57 24.04 21.77 -7.03
C PRO A 57 23.64 23.16 -6.50
N ALA A 58 23.50 23.24 -5.17
CA ALA A 58 23.13 24.43 -4.44
C ALA A 58 24.20 25.54 -4.56
N VAL A 59 23.85 26.66 -5.19
CA VAL A 59 24.49 27.95 -4.93
C VAL A 59 23.65 28.65 -3.86
N ALA A 60 24.19 28.71 -2.64
CA ALA A 60 23.67 29.53 -1.56
C ALA A 60 23.75 31.03 -1.94
N PRO A 61 23.00 31.90 -1.24
CA PRO A 61 23.72 32.66 -0.23
C PRO A 61 22.97 32.85 1.09
N ALA A 62 23.79 32.96 2.15
CA ALA A 62 23.43 33.32 3.51
C ALA A 62 23.24 34.83 3.69
N LYS A 63 22.34 35.22 4.61
CA LYS A 63 22.30 36.47 5.41
C LYS A 63 21.06 36.42 6.30
N ALA A 64 20.96 36.91 7.53
CA ALA A 64 21.86 37.33 8.61
C ALA A 64 20.92 37.62 9.80
N ALA A 65 21.27 37.21 11.02
CA ALA A 65 20.75 37.84 12.24
C ALA A 65 21.43 39.20 12.43
N PRO A 66 20.79 40.19 13.10
CA PRO A 66 21.02 40.43 14.55
C PRO A 66 19.76 40.99 15.27
N ALA A 67 19.64 41.28 16.58
CA ALA A 67 20.16 40.78 17.85
C ALA A 67 19.56 41.70 18.99
N HIS A 68 19.15 41.12 20.14
CA HIS A 68 18.95 41.72 21.50
C HIS A 68 17.89 42.86 21.70
N VAL A 69 17.22 43.10 22.85
CA VAL A 69 17.61 43.17 24.28
C VAL A 69 16.38 42.94 25.22
N ALA A 70 16.67 42.49 26.45
CA ALA A 70 15.81 42.06 27.55
C ALA A 70 15.13 43.14 28.43
N THR A 71 14.09 42.74 29.19
CA THR A 71 13.72 43.05 30.62
C THR A 71 12.23 42.71 30.84
N SER A 72 11.68 42.17 31.93
CA SER A 72 12.08 41.70 33.26
C SER A 72 10.93 40.87 33.88
N SER A 73 11.29 39.82 34.65
CA SER A 73 10.63 38.93 35.64
C SER A 73 9.29 39.31 36.34
N PRO A 74 8.72 38.46 37.24
CA PRO A 74 8.56 36.98 37.26
C PRO A 74 7.10 36.54 37.63
N VAL A 75 6.78 35.24 37.60
CA VAL A 75 6.04 34.48 38.65
C VAL A 75 5.69 33.08 38.13
N GLY A 76 6.04 32.06 38.93
CA GLY A 76 5.35 30.77 38.95
C GLY A 76 5.97 29.64 38.12
N GLN A 77 7.00 28.98 38.66
CA GLN A 77 7.42 27.66 38.21
C GLN A 77 6.40 26.59 38.65
N VAL A 78 6.04 25.71 37.72
CA VAL A 78 5.78 24.28 38.00
C VAL A 78 6.28 23.48 36.80
N PRO A 79 7.13 22.45 36.99
CA PRO A 79 7.73 21.71 35.90
C PRO A 79 6.75 20.61 35.46
N THR A 80 6.12 20.79 34.30
CA THR A 80 5.36 19.70 33.68
C THR A 80 5.99 19.38 32.34
N SER A 81 6.79 18.31 32.39
CA SER A 81 7.16 17.40 31.32
C SER A 81 7.01 17.93 29.89
N ALA A 82 8.16 18.10 29.23
CA ALA A 82 8.23 18.14 27.78
C ALA A 82 7.40 16.98 27.21
N THR A 83 6.23 17.29 26.67
CA THR A 83 5.50 16.40 25.78
C THR A 83 6.43 16.16 24.61
N ALA A 84 7.15 15.03 24.64
CA ALA A 84 7.92 14.55 23.50
C ALA A 84 6.95 14.52 22.32
N ALA A 85 7.15 15.44 21.37
CA ALA A 85 6.38 15.51 20.15
C ALA A 85 6.39 14.10 19.55
N ALA A 86 5.21 13.47 19.43
CA ALA A 86 5.11 12.13 18.90
C ALA A 86 5.81 12.11 17.52
N PRO A 87 6.77 11.20 17.29
CA PRO A 87 7.49 11.15 16.03
C PRO A 87 6.49 11.05 14.87
N SER A 88 6.56 12.00 13.93
CA SER A 88 5.74 11.97 12.72
C SER A 88 6.23 10.82 11.84
N TYR A 89 5.37 9.83 11.60
CA TYR A 89 5.67 8.70 10.73
C TYR A 89 5.04 8.88 9.35
N VAL A 90 5.85 8.69 8.32
CA VAL A 90 5.39 8.56 6.93
C VAL A 90 5.04 7.09 6.70
N THR A 91 3.79 6.82 6.32
CA THR A 91 3.38 5.46 5.93
C THR A 91 4.05 5.11 4.61
N LEU A 92 4.67 3.92 4.55
CA LEU A 92 5.23 3.40 3.30
C LEU A 92 4.10 3.08 2.31
N GLY A 93 4.01 3.86 1.23
CA GLY A 93 2.96 3.73 0.21
C GLY A 93 3.19 2.60 -0.80
N SER A 94 4.43 2.11 -0.93
CA SER A 94 4.76 1.03 -1.87
C SER A 94 5.83 0.11 -1.29
N PHE A 95 5.54 -1.20 -1.33
CA PHE A 95 6.47 -2.27 -0.97
C PHE A 95 6.20 -3.48 -1.87
N GLY A 96 7.25 -4.21 -2.25
CA GLY A 96 7.10 -5.47 -2.96
C GLY A 96 6.97 -6.62 -1.96
N TRP A 97 6.32 -7.72 -2.34
CA TRP A 97 6.38 -8.94 -1.53
C TRP A 97 6.44 -10.18 -2.41
N ASP A 98 7.14 -11.21 -1.91
CA ASP A 98 7.15 -12.55 -2.48
C ASP A 98 6.84 -13.58 -1.39
N GLN A 99 6.60 -14.81 -1.82
CA GLN A 99 6.52 -15.92 -0.90
C GLN A 99 7.28 -17.13 -1.44
N ASP A 100 7.87 -17.85 -0.51
CA ASP A 100 8.38 -19.20 -0.67
C ASP A 100 7.49 -20.15 0.16
N GLY A 101 7.67 -21.47 0.05
CA GLY A 101 6.72 -22.47 0.55
C GLY A 101 6.15 -22.16 1.94
N ASP A 102 7.02 -21.81 2.90
CA ASP A 102 6.68 -21.49 4.29
C ASP A 102 6.95 -20.03 4.70
N LYS A 103 7.55 -19.22 3.83
CA LYS A 103 8.03 -17.87 4.15
C LYS A 103 7.38 -16.84 3.25
N LEU A 104 7.19 -15.65 3.79
CA LEU A 104 6.76 -14.49 3.04
C LEU A 104 7.80 -13.39 3.25
N LYS A 105 8.24 -12.74 2.18
CA LYS A 105 9.25 -11.69 2.24
C LYS A 105 8.65 -10.40 1.73
N ILE A 106 8.71 -9.36 2.54
CA ILE A 106 8.30 -8.01 2.16
C ILE A 106 9.57 -7.19 1.95
N TYR A 107 9.69 -6.60 0.76
CA TYR A 107 10.77 -5.72 0.35
C TYR A 107 10.33 -4.27 0.45
N VAL A 108 11.01 -3.55 1.32
CA VAL A 108 10.82 -2.13 1.52
C VAL A 108 12.05 -1.42 0.97
N SER A 109 11.88 -0.65 -0.10
CA SER A 109 12.96 0.13 -0.72
C SER A 109 13.26 1.38 0.12
N LEU A 110 14.03 1.20 1.19
CA LEU A 110 14.52 2.26 2.05
C LEU A 110 16.03 2.12 2.21
N GLU A 111 16.76 3.20 1.93
CA GLU A 111 18.21 3.27 2.06
C GLU A 111 18.61 4.09 3.28
N GLY A 112 19.75 3.76 3.86
CA GLY A 112 20.26 4.43 5.07
C GLY A 112 19.46 4.07 6.32
N VAL A 113 18.79 2.92 6.31
CA VAL A 113 18.17 2.36 7.51
C VAL A 113 19.26 1.72 8.36
N GLU A 114 19.29 2.04 9.66
CA GLU A 114 20.13 1.37 10.64
C GLU A 114 19.31 0.28 11.35
N GLN A 115 19.86 -0.93 11.47
CA GLN A 115 19.17 -2.07 12.10
C GLN A 115 18.76 -1.79 13.55
N GLU A 116 19.52 -0.97 14.27
CA GLU A 116 19.25 -0.57 15.66
C GLU A 116 18.09 0.43 15.78
N LYS A 117 17.81 1.17 14.71
CA LYS A 117 16.71 2.15 14.65
C LYS A 117 15.44 1.56 14.04
N VAL A 118 15.36 0.24 13.94
CA VAL A 118 14.17 -0.49 13.48
C VAL A 118 13.46 -1.10 14.68
N ASP A 119 12.21 -0.70 14.88
CA ASP A 119 11.31 -1.34 15.83
C ASP A 119 10.31 -2.20 15.03
N ALA A 120 10.27 -3.50 15.30
CA ALA A 120 9.44 -4.46 14.58
C ALA A 120 8.55 -5.24 15.54
N VAL A 121 7.24 -5.03 15.42
CA VAL A 121 6.21 -5.70 16.19
C VAL A 121 5.46 -6.67 15.28
N PHE A 122 5.65 -7.96 15.53
CA PHE A 122 4.94 -9.04 14.85
C PHE A 122 3.82 -9.57 15.76
N LYS A 123 2.62 -9.68 15.22
CA LYS A 123 1.50 -10.40 15.86
C LYS A 123 1.02 -11.51 14.92
N ALA A 124 0.20 -12.42 15.43
CA ALA A 124 -0.30 -13.56 14.66
C ALA A 124 -0.95 -13.14 13.33
N MET A 125 -1.67 -12.02 13.28
CA MET A 125 -2.39 -11.55 12.07
C MET A 125 -2.01 -10.13 11.64
N SER A 126 -0.98 -9.51 12.21
CA SER A 126 -0.64 -8.12 11.86
C SER A 126 0.86 -7.88 12.01
N ILE A 127 1.39 -6.95 11.22
CA ILE A 127 2.76 -6.48 11.37
C ILE A 127 2.79 -4.97 11.51
N ASP A 128 3.71 -4.47 12.32
CA ASP A 128 3.98 -3.04 12.47
C ASP A 128 5.49 -2.85 12.60
N VAL A 129 6.11 -2.32 11.56
CA VAL A 129 7.56 -2.08 11.51
C VAL A 129 7.79 -0.59 11.34
N LYS A 130 8.48 0.01 12.30
CA LYS A 130 8.85 1.42 12.32
C LYS A 130 10.35 1.55 12.05
N PHE A 131 10.68 2.50 11.20
CA PHE A 131 12.04 2.88 10.87
C PHE A 131 12.24 4.30 11.36
N HIS A 132 13.14 4.48 12.33
CA HIS A 132 13.44 5.79 12.89
C HIS A 132 14.63 6.43 12.18
N ASP A 133 14.60 7.75 12.05
CA ASP A 133 15.73 8.56 11.58
C ASP A 133 16.34 8.12 10.24
N VAL A 134 15.49 7.68 9.31
CA VAL A 134 15.92 7.35 7.94
C VAL A 134 15.95 8.64 7.15
N ARG A 135 17.15 9.17 6.88
CA ARG A 135 17.34 10.46 6.18
C ARG A 135 16.55 11.61 6.83
N ALA A 136 16.58 11.69 8.17
CA ALA A 136 15.84 12.66 9.00
C ALA A 136 14.29 12.55 8.91
N LYS A 137 13.76 11.40 8.47
CA LYS A 137 12.32 11.10 8.47
C LYS A 137 12.07 9.75 9.16
N ASN A 138 10.91 9.61 9.79
CA ASN A 138 10.47 8.32 10.32
C ASN A 138 9.51 7.67 9.34
N TYR A 139 9.67 6.37 9.11
CA TYR A 139 8.78 5.59 8.26
C TYR A 139 8.08 4.51 9.06
N ARG A 140 6.88 4.12 8.64
CA ARG A 140 6.14 3.01 9.25
C ARG A 140 5.51 2.14 8.16
N CYS A 141 5.77 0.84 8.24
CA CYS A 141 5.13 -0.20 7.47
C CYS A 141 4.17 -0.95 8.39
N VAL A 142 2.86 -0.75 8.22
CA VAL A 142 1.84 -1.41 9.03
C VAL A 142 0.88 -2.19 8.14
N ILE A 143 0.67 -3.46 8.49
CA ILE A 143 -0.36 -4.30 7.88
C ILE A 143 -1.30 -4.73 9.01
N PRO A 144 -2.47 -4.08 9.14
CA PRO A 144 -3.36 -4.28 10.28
C PRO A 144 -3.99 -5.68 10.29
N LYS A 145 -4.21 -6.28 9.11
CA LYS A 145 -4.75 -7.63 8.97
C LYS A 145 -4.11 -8.35 7.78
N LEU A 146 -3.28 -9.33 8.09
CA LEU A 146 -2.69 -10.27 7.15
C LEU A 146 -3.75 -11.25 6.63
N ASN A 147 -3.51 -11.79 5.43
CA ASN A 147 -4.40 -12.78 4.83
C ASN A 147 -4.56 -14.06 5.66
N LYS A 148 -3.47 -14.56 6.27
CA LYS A 148 -3.48 -15.68 7.22
C LYS A 148 -2.54 -15.42 8.39
N GLU A 149 -2.55 -16.34 9.35
CA GLU A 149 -1.67 -16.29 10.50
C GLU A 149 -0.19 -16.54 10.17
N ILE A 150 0.67 -15.85 10.91
CA ILE A 150 2.13 -16.01 10.91
C ILE A 150 2.60 -16.47 12.29
N VAL A 151 3.83 -17.00 12.36
CA VAL A 151 4.52 -17.34 13.61
C VAL A 151 5.41 -16.16 13.99
N PRO A 152 5.01 -15.28 14.92
CA PRO A 152 5.72 -14.02 15.20
C PRO A 152 7.17 -14.26 15.64
N GLU A 153 7.40 -15.32 16.41
CA GLU A 153 8.72 -15.71 16.95
C GLU A 153 9.75 -16.07 15.86
N LYS A 154 9.28 -16.51 14.69
CA LYS A 154 10.15 -16.87 13.55
C LYS A 154 10.28 -15.74 12.54
N CYS A 155 9.60 -14.62 12.75
CA CYS A 155 9.66 -13.46 11.89
C CYS A 155 10.92 -12.64 12.19
N LYS A 156 11.50 -12.03 11.16
CA LYS A 156 12.72 -11.23 11.31
C LYS A 156 12.75 -10.07 10.32
N VAL A 157 13.43 -9.00 10.69
CA VAL A 157 13.74 -7.89 9.79
C VAL A 157 15.23 -7.92 9.51
N VAL A 158 15.59 -7.88 8.23
CA VAL A 158 16.98 -7.80 7.77
C VAL A 158 17.14 -6.51 6.99
N VAL A 159 17.93 -5.60 7.54
CA VAL A 159 18.26 -4.35 6.87
C VAL A 159 19.45 -4.56 5.93
N LYS A 160 19.32 -4.12 4.67
CA LYS A 160 20.40 -4.04 3.68
C LYS A 160 20.63 -2.57 3.30
N PRO A 161 21.79 -2.21 2.71
CA PRO A 161 22.14 -0.81 2.43
C PRO A 161 21.09 -0.04 1.62
N SER A 162 20.44 -0.70 0.64
CA SER A 162 19.46 -0.08 -0.26
C SER A 162 18.01 -0.54 0.01
N LYS A 163 17.80 -1.56 0.84
CA LYS A 163 16.46 -2.11 1.11
C LYS A 163 16.34 -2.83 2.44
N VAL A 164 15.14 -2.88 2.99
CA VAL A 164 14.82 -3.70 4.14
C VAL A 164 13.99 -4.91 3.70
N ILE A 165 14.32 -6.07 4.25
CA ILE A 165 13.63 -7.33 3.99
C ILE A 165 12.96 -7.80 5.27
N ILE A 166 11.64 -7.78 5.32
CA ILE A 166 10.86 -8.31 6.42
C ILE A 166 10.47 -9.74 6.06
N THR A 167 11.01 -10.72 6.77
CA THR A 167 10.68 -12.14 6.57
C THR A 167 9.64 -12.56 7.59
N LEU A 168 8.47 -12.99 7.12
CA LEU A 168 7.40 -13.56 7.92
C LEU A 168 7.37 -15.08 7.73
N HIS A 169 7.17 -15.81 8.81
CA HIS A 169 6.98 -17.26 8.75
C HIS A 169 5.50 -17.59 8.79
N LYS A 170 4.99 -18.29 7.78
CA LYS A 170 3.56 -18.68 7.73
C LYS A 170 3.27 -19.70 8.84
N ALA A 171 2.13 -19.56 9.51
CA ALA A 171 1.68 -20.55 10.50
C ALA A 171 1.17 -21.83 9.85
N SER A 172 0.56 -21.72 8.66
CA SER A 172 0.12 -22.84 7.84
C SER A 172 0.84 -22.85 6.51
N LYS A 173 1.23 -24.04 6.03
CA LYS A 173 1.69 -24.24 4.66
C LYS A 173 0.58 -23.83 3.69
N GLY A 174 0.94 -23.11 2.63
CA GLY A 174 0.00 -22.65 1.63
C GLY A 174 0.45 -21.38 0.92
N ASN A 175 -0.18 -21.13 -0.23
CA ASN A 175 0.04 -19.94 -1.03
C ASN A 175 -0.91 -18.82 -0.58
N TRP A 176 -0.38 -17.63 -0.36
CA TRP A 176 -1.16 -16.43 -0.09
C TRP A 176 -1.45 -15.75 -1.42
N LEU A 177 -2.73 -15.48 -1.72
CA LEU A 177 -3.11 -14.77 -2.95
C LEU A 177 -2.89 -13.26 -2.82
N ASP A 178 -3.00 -12.76 -1.59
CA ASP A 178 -2.79 -11.37 -1.22
C ASP A 178 -2.11 -11.33 0.14
N LEU A 179 -1.41 -10.23 0.42
CA LEU A 179 -0.78 -9.99 1.71
C LEU A 179 -1.80 -9.47 2.73
N HIS A 180 -2.71 -8.62 2.27
CA HIS A 180 -3.79 -8.08 3.07
C HIS A 180 -4.96 -9.06 3.07
N PHE A 181 -5.67 -9.13 4.19
CA PHE A 181 -6.95 -9.80 4.21
C PHE A 181 -7.93 -9.04 3.29
N LYS A 182 -8.18 -9.58 2.10
CA LYS A 182 -9.35 -9.22 1.29
C LYS A 182 -10.44 -10.21 1.61
N GLU A 183 -11.53 -9.68 2.15
CA GLU A 183 -12.76 -10.44 2.26
C GLU A 183 -13.19 -10.81 0.84
N ASP A 184 -13.19 -12.11 0.58
CA ASP A 184 -13.52 -12.67 -0.70
C ASP A 184 -15.03 -12.53 -0.88
N ARG A 185 -15.47 -11.35 -1.34
CA ARG A 185 -16.89 -11.03 -1.59
C ARG A 185 -17.49 -11.84 -2.74
N LEU A 186 -16.72 -12.76 -3.33
CA LEU A 186 -17.06 -13.50 -4.54
C LEU A 186 -16.69 -14.99 -4.40
N LYS A 187 -16.99 -15.60 -3.24
CA LYS A 187 -17.07 -17.06 -3.18
C LYS A 187 -18.53 -17.49 -3.26
N PRO A 188 -19.02 -17.98 -4.42
CA PRO A 188 -20.16 -18.87 -4.39
C PRO A 188 -19.75 -20.06 -3.52
N ASN A 189 -20.47 -20.26 -2.42
CA ASN A 189 -20.28 -21.43 -1.59
C ASN A 189 -20.74 -22.66 -2.38
N LEU A 190 -19.85 -23.20 -3.21
CA LEU A 190 -20.04 -24.50 -3.82
C LEU A 190 -19.67 -25.55 -2.76
N ASP A 191 -20.55 -25.65 -1.75
CA ASP A 191 -20.62 -26.82 -0.87
C ASP A 191 -20.72 -28.04 -1.79
N LYS A 192 -19.65 -28.83 -1.87
CA LYS A 192 -19.54 -30.02 -2.73
C LYS A 192 -20.57 -31.11 -2.40
N ASP A 193 -21.35 -30.93 -1.34
CA ASP A 193 -22.41 -31.83 -0.88
C ASP A 193 -23.83 -31.37 -1.25
N LYS A 194 -24.01 -30.18 -1.82
CA LYS A 194 -25.33 -29.73 -2.27
C LYS A 194 -25.47 -30.00 -3.75
N ASN A 195 -26.42 -30.87 -4.09
CA ASN A 195 -26.76 -31.30 -5.44
C ASN A 195 -26.55 -30.17 -6.48
N PRO A 196 -25.97 -30.45 -7.65
CA PRO A 196 -25.64 -29.43 -8.66
C PRO A 196 -26.83 -28.52 -9.04
N MET A 197 -28.08 -29.01 -8.94
CA MET A 197 -29.29 -28.19 -9.09
C MET A 197 -29.50 -27.14 -7.99
N ALA A 198 -29.14 -27.42 -6.74
CA ALA A 198 -29.26 -26.50 -5.61
C ALA A 198 -28.22 -25.38 -5.68
N GLY A 199 -26.99 -25.70 -6.10
CA GLY A 199 -25.93 -24.69 -6.30
C GLY A 199 -26.28 -23.69 -7.41
N ILE A 200 -26.92 -24.14 -8.48
CA ILE A 200 -27.42 -23.26 -9.55
C ILE A 200 -28.56 -22.36 -9.05
N MET A 201 -29.49 -22.88 -8.24
CA MET A 201 -30.63 -22.10 -7.74
C MET A 201 -30.20 -21.01 -6.75
N ASP A 202 -29.20 -21.29 -5.92
CA ASP A 202 -28.63 -20.32 -4.97
C ASP A 202 -27.85 -19.21 -5.70
N LEU A 203 -27.07 -19.59 -6.72
CA LEU A 203 -26.37 -18.63 -7.60
C LEU A 203 -27.36 -17.70 -8.33
N MET A 204 -28.46 -18.24 -8.87
CA MET A 204 -29.48 -17.46 -9.55
C MET A 204 -30.27 -16.55 -8.59
N LYS A 205 -30.51 -16.99 -7.35
CA LYS A 205 -31.17 -16.16 -6.33
C LYS A 205 -30.28 -14.98 -5.94
N ASN A 206 -28.99 -15.22 -5.71
CA ASN A 206 -28.06 -14.16 -5.34
C ASN A 206 -27.92 -13.11 -6.47
N MET A 207 -27.98 -13.53 -7.75
CA MET A 207 -28.04 -12.60 -8.88
C MET A 207 -29.38 -11.84 -9.02
N TYR A 208 -30.49 -12.38 -8.53
CA TYR A 208 -31.78 -11.69 -8.51
C TYR A 208 -31.88 -10.67 -7.37
N GLU A 209 -31.27 -10.94 -6.22
CA GLU A 209 -31.29 -10.04 -5.07
C GLU A 209 -30.40 -8.80 -5.32
N ASP A 210 -29.18 -9.02 -5.83
CA ASP A 210 -28.17 -7.97 -6.06
C ASP A 210 -28.19 -7.34 -7.47
N GLY A 211 -28.96 -7.89 -8.41
CA GLY A 211 -29.02 -7.43 -9.80
C GLY A 211 -29.89 -6.18 -10.03
N ASP A 212 -29.62 -5.47 -11.12
CA ASP A 212 -30.50 -4.46 -11.74
C ASP A 212 -31.87 -5.10 -12.16
N ASP A 213 -32.96 -4.32 -12.19
CA ASP A 213 -34.31 -4.76 -12.59
C ASP A 213 -34.34 -5.53 -13.92
N ASP A 214 -33.50 -5.21 -14.90
CA ASP A 214 -33.39 -5.93 -16.18
C ASP A 214 -32.78 -7.33 -16.02
N MET A 215 -31.83 -7.49 -15.11
CA MET A 215 -31.23 -8.79 -14.78
C MET A 215 -32.22 -9.67 -14.02
N LYS A 216 -32.96 -9.07 -13.08
CA LYS A 216 -34.04 -9.74 -12.34
C LYS A 216 -35.12 -10.29 -13.26
N LYS A 217 -35.53 -9.49 -14.25
CA LYS A 217 -36.54 -9.88 -15.23
C LYS A 217 -36.06 -11.03 -16.12
N THR A 218 -34.78 -11.03 -16.49
CA THR A 218 -34.18 -12.10 -17.30
C THR A 218 -34.08 -13.42 -16.54
N ILE A 219 -33.69 -13.38 -15.26
CA ILE A 219 -33.62 -14.58 -14.40
C ILE A 219 -35.03 -15.12 -14.11
N ALA A 220 -36.00 -14.25 -13.81
CA ALA A 220 -37.40 -14.64 -13.60
C ALA A 220 -38.01 -15.30 -14.85
N LYS A 221 -37.66 -14.78 -16.03
CA LYS A 221 -38.07 -15.37 -17.32
C LYS A 221 -37.45 -16.75 -17.51
N ALA A 222 -36.15 -16.91 -17.30
CA ALA A 222 -35.47 -18.20 -17.41
C ALA A 222 -36.04 -19.25 -16.43
N TRP A 223 -36.43 -18.85 -15.21
CA TRP A 223 -37.03 -19.75 -14.22
C TRP A 223 -38.45 -20.20 -14.64
N THR A 224 -39.23 -19.29 -15.23
CA THR A 224 -40.56 -19.56 -15.75
C THR A 224 -40.50 -20.46 -17.00
N ASP A 225 -39.55 -20.22 -17.90
CA ASP A 225 -39.35 -21.00 -19.13
C ASP A 225 -38.86 -22.43 -18.80
N ALA A 226 -37.96 -22.58 -17.82
CA ALA A 226 -37.50 -23.88 -17.34
C ALA A 226 -38.61 -24.69 -16.67
N ARG A 227 -39.51 -24.05 -15.91
CA ARG A 227 -40.63 -24.74 -15.23
C ARG A 227 -41.78 -25.08 -16.16
N SER A 228 -41.97 -24.31 -17.22
CA SER A 228 -43.01 -24.53 -18.23
C SER A 228 -42.62 -25.51 -19.34
N GLY A 229 -41.40 -26.08 -19.28
CA GLY A 229 -40.90 -27.07 -20.25
C GLY A 229 -40.59 -26.48 -21.63
N LYS A 230 -40.62 -25.15 -21.78
CA LYS A 230 -40.18 -24.44 -23.00
C LYS A 230 -38.68 -24.17 -22.89
N ALA A 231 -37.87 -25.21 -22.97
CA ALA A 231 -36.46 -25.04 -23.28
C ALA A 231 -36.36 -24.55 -24.74
N ALA A 232 -36.33 -23.23 -24.93
CA ALA A 232 -35.89 -22.66 -26.20
C ALA A 232 -34.40 -22.99 -26.34
N ASP A 233 -34.08 -23.94 -27.22
CA ASP A 233 -32.72 -24.29 -27.61
C ASP A 233 -32.00 -23.04 -28.15
N PRO A 234 -30.98 -22.50 -27.46
CA PRO A 234 -30.29 -21.29 -27.89
C PRO A 234 -29.36 -21.52 -29.09
N LEU A 235 -29.29 -22.74 -29.64
CA LEU A 235 -28.42 -23.08 -30.79
C LEU A 235 -29.12 -23.08 -32.15
N LYS A 236 -30.41 -22.71 -32.26
CA LYS A 236 -31.11 -22.68 -33.55
C LYS A 236 -30.83 -21.43 -34.43
N GLY A 237 -29.79 -20.66 -34.10
CA GLY A 237 -29.39 -19.46 -34.86
C GLY A 237 -28.18 -19.65 -35.78
N TYR A 238 -27.50 -20.79 -35.73
CA TYR A 238 -26.37 -21.10 -36.60
C TYR A 238 -26.66 -22.37 -37.41
N ARG A 239 -27.37 -22.20 -38.52
CA ARG A 239 -27.30 -23.14 -39.63
C ARG A 239 -27.42 -22.42 -40.96
#